data_AF-A0A396FHN5-F1
#
_entry.id   AF-A0A396FHN5-F1
#
_cell.length_a   1.000
_cell.length_b   1.000
_cell.length_c   1.000
_cell.angle_alpha   90.00
_cell.angle_beta   90.00
_cell.angle_gamma   90.00
#
_symmetry.space_group_name_H-M   'P 1'
#
loop_
_entity.id
_entity.type
_entity.pdbx_description
1 polymer ?
#
loop_
_entity_poly.entity_id
_entity_poly.type
_entity_poly.pdbx_seq_one_letter_code
_entity_poly.pdbx_strand_id
1 'polypeptide(L)'
;MAFPPRAAEAGSNATPVTTETAGTTNEAEAEPARRWVEETRRVWIVDQEAWSEQLPVYEMRERSICSICGADITGATFPHSKQHILAGEGSGYHSEVQQVQVGTRTVTHDEVGHWETVVTGGHWE
;
A
#
# COMPACT_ATOMS: atom_id res chain seq x y z
N MET A 1 -8.41 52.00 30.42
CA MET A 1 -9.23 52.78 29.47
C MET A 1 -9.65 51.80 28.38
N ALA A 2 -10.92 51.38 28.26
CA ALA A 2 -12.10 52.13 27.81
C ALA A 2 -12.12 52.39 26.28
N PHE A 3 -13.01 51.68 25.57
CA PHE A 3 -13.53 51.97 24.20
C PHE A 3 -14.63 53.07 24.27
N PRO A 4 -15.34 53.53 23.19
CA PRO A 4 -15.34 53.26 21.72
C PRO A 4 -15.35 54.61 20.89
N PRO A 5 -16.13 54.92 19.81
CA PRO A 5 -16.72 54.17 18.66
C PRO A 5 -16.60 54.81 17.22
N ARG A 6 -16.76 53.96 16.18
CA ARG A 6 -17.55 54.07 14.90
C ARG A 6 -17.96 55.42 14.25
N ALA A 7 -17.74 55.53 12.92
CA ALA A 7 -18.64 56.10 11.87
C ALA A 7 -18.21 55.60 10.45
N ALA A 8 -18.99 55.38 9.36
CA ALA A 8 -20.44 55.19 9.10
C ALA A 8 -21.27 56.23 8.28
N GLU A 9 -20.90 56.53 7.02
CA GLU A 9 -21.73 57.24 6.00
C GLU A 9 -21.60 56.52 4.62
N ALA A 10 -22.56 56.32 3.70
CA ALA A 10 -23.95 56.77 3.42
C ALA A 10 -24.11 57.84 2.30
N GLY A 11 -24.80 57.46 1.20
CA GLY A 11 -25.28 58.36 0.13
C GLY A 11 -24.39 58.43 -1.13
N SER A 12 -24.90 58.63 -2.35
CA SER A 12 -26.31 58.75 -2.78
C SER A 12 -26.53 58.39 -4.26
N ASN A 13 -27.79 58.13 -4.58
CA ASN A 13 -28.34 57.65 -5.86
C ASN A 13 -28.39 58.73 -6.97
N ALA A 14 -28.20 58.33 -8.24
CA ALA A 14 -28.52 59.16 -9.40
C ALA A 14 -28.75 58.33 -10.68
N THR A 15 -30.00 57.93 -10.94
CA THR A 15 -30.47 57.55 -12.30
C THR A 15 -31.10 58.77 -12.97
N PRO A 16 -31.03 58.87 -14.31
CA PRO A 16 -32.21 59.32 -15.02
C PRO A 16 -32.54 58.49 -16.28
N VAL A 17 -33.78 58.02 -16.27
CA VAL A 17 -34.75 57.81 -17.37
C VAL A 17 -34.33 57.21 -18.74
N THR A 18 -35.14 56.22 -19.11
CA THR A 18 -35.31 55.50 -20.38
C THR A 18 -35.37 56.37 -21.64
N THR A 19 -34.84 55.82 -22.75
CA THR A 19 -35.33 56.12 -24.11
C THR A 19 -35.73 54.80 -24.77
N GLU A 20 -37.00 54.64 -25.11
CA GLU A 20 -37.49 53.48 -25.86
C GLU A 20 -37.15 53.61 -27.35
N THR A 21 -36.71 52.52 -27.96
CA THR A 21 -36.79 52.34 -29.42
C THR A 21 -37.24 50.91 -29.69
N ALA A 22 -38.50 50.76 -30.10
CA ALA A 22 -39.03 49.48 -30.56
C ALA A 22 -38.40 49.11 -31.92
N GLY A 23 -37.95 47.86 -32.05
CA GLY A 23 -37.40 47.30 -33.29
C GLY A 23 -37.81 45.84 -33.44
N THR A 24 -38.42 45.51 -34.57
CA THR A 24 -39.17 44.26 -34.80
C THR A 24 -38.31 42.99 -34.80
N THR A 25 -38.93 41.92 -34.30
CA THR A 25 -38.55 40.50 -34.37
C THR A 25 -37.75 40.06 -35.59
N ASN A 26 -36.71 39.28 -35.34
CA ASN A 26 -36.42 38.07 -36.13
C ASN A 26 -36.21 36.92 -35.14
N GLU A 27 -37.09 35.92 -35.16
CA GLU A 27 -36.81 34.62 -34.56
C GLU A 27 -35.78 33.93 -35.46
N ALA A 28 -34.50 34.21 -35.21
CA ALA A 28 -33.45 33.34 -35.68
C ALA A 28 -33.62 31.99 -34.97
N GLU A 29 -33.94 30.96 -35.71
CA GLU A 29 -33.88 29.57 -35.24
C GLU A 29 -32.47 29.36 -34.68
N ALA A 30 -32.38 29.23 -33.35
CA ALA A 30 -31.09 29.19 -32.68
C ALA A 30 -30.42 27.86 -33.03
N GLU A 31 -29.45 27.89 -33.94
CA GLU A 31 -28.61 26.73 -34.22
C GLU A 31 -28.05 26.19 -32.89
N PRO A 32 -28.06 24.86 -32.69
CA PRO A 32 -27.65 24.27 -31.42
C PRO A 32 -26.23 24.74 -31.07
N ALA A 33 -26.11 25.46 -29.95
CA ALA A 33 -24.87 26.07 -29.54
C ALA A 33 -23.82 24.98 -29.28
N ARG A 34 -22.79 24.94 -30.12
CA ARG A 34 -21.76 23.89 -30.05
C ARG A 34 -21.14 23.81 -28.67
N ARG A 35 -21.05 22.60 -28.13
CA ARG A 35 -20.49 22.32 -26.81
C ARG A 35 -19.15 21.61 -26.95
N TRP A 36 -18.21 21.95 -26.07
CA TRP A 36 -17.00 21.17 -25.91
C TRP A 36 -17.30 19.91 -25.09
N VAL A 37 -17.05 18.74 -25.69
CA VAL A 37 -17.19 17.43 -25.06
C VAL A 37 -15.79 16.91 -24.73
N GLU A 38 -15.54 16.66 -23.46
CA GLU A 38 -14.29 16.03 -23.01
C GLU A 38 -14.30 14.53 -23.33
N GLU A 39 -13.27 14.05 -24.02
CA GLU A 39 -13.03 12.62 -24.20
C GLU A 39 -12.19 12.12 -23.03
N THR A 40 -12.72 11.14 -22.30
CA THR A 40 -12.08 10.57 -21.11
C THR A 40 -11.84 9.07 -21.27
N ARG A 41 -10.72 8.59 -20.73
CA ARG A 41 -10.40 7.15 -20.65
C ARG A 41 -10.11 6.73 -19.23
N ARG A 42 -10.36 5.46 -18.91
CA ARG A 42 -9.90 4.85 -17.67
C ARG A 42 -8.47 4.33 -17.84
N VAL A 43 -7.60 4.67 -16.90
CA VAL A 43 -6.20 4.23 -16.84
C VAL A 43 -5.98 3.53 -15.50
N TRP A 44 -5.27 2.40 -15.51
CA TRP A 44 -4.83 1.73 -14.29
C TRP A 44 -3.52 2.37 -13.82
N ILE A 45 -3.51 2.81 -12.58
CA ILE A 45 -2.31 3.36 -11.91
C ILE A 45 -1.89 2.35 -10.86
N VAL A 46 -0.64 1.92 -10.93
CA VAL A 46 -0.03 0.99 -9.97
C VAL A 46 0.47 1.80 -8.78
N ASP A 47 -0.10 1.54 -7.60
CA ASP A 47 0.30 2.15 -6.33
C ASP A 47 1.46 1.37 -5.68
N GLN A 48 1.47 0.05 -5.86
CA GLN A 48 2.52 -0.86 -5.40
C GLN A 48 2.77 -1.92 -6.48
N GLU A 49 4.03 -2.02 -6.93
CA GLU A 49 4.44 -3.04 -7.90
C GLU A 49 4.34 -4.45 -7.32
N ALA A 50 4.16 -5.46 -8.18
CA ALA A 50 4.18 -6.86 -7.76
C ALA A 50 5.59 -7.22 -7.25
N TRP A 51 5.67 -7.87 -6.09
CA TRP A 51 6.93 -8.24 -5.45
C TRP A 51 6.90 -9.65 -4.87
N SER A 52 8.07 -10.17 -4.50
CA SER A 52 8.16 -11.49 -3.86
C SER A 52 9.21 -11.52 -2.75
N GLU A 53 8.94 -12.27 -1.71
CA GLU A 53 9.86 -12.52 -0.60
C GLU A 53 10.14 -14.01 -0.43
N GLN A 54 11.33 -14.32 0.09
CA GLN A 54 11.69 -15.66 0.53
C GLN A 54 11.61 -15.73 2.05
N LEU A 55 10.62 -16.47 2.55
CA LEU A 55 10.47 -16.73 3.97
C LEU A 55 11.14 -18.05 4.36
N PRO A 56 11.91 -18.11 5.46
CA PRO A 56 12.46 -19.37 5.96
C PRO A 56 11.34 -20.33 6.39
N VAL A 57 11.52 -21.61 6.08
CA VAL A 57 10.64 -22.69 6.55
C VAL A 57 11.37 -23.47 7.63
N TYR A 58 10.71 -23.62 8.78
CA TYR A 58 11.25 -24.29 9.96
C TYR A 58 10.52 -25.59 10.26
N GLU A 59 11.24 -26.56 10.80
CA GLU A 59 10.70 -27.81 11.31
C GLU A 59 11.27 -28.10 12.70
N MET A 60 10.47 -28.72 13.56
CA MET A 60 10.91 -29.19 14.86
C MET A 60 11.61 -30.54 14.70
N ARG A 61 12.90 -30.63 15.00
CA ARG A 61 13.70 -31.85 14.90
C ARG A 61 14.21 -32.25 16.29
N GLU A 62 13.99 -33.51 16.65
CA GLU A 62 14.59 -34.09 17.85
C GLU A 62 16.11 -34.22 17.68
N ARG A 63 16.86 -33.76 18.68
CA ARG A 63 18.32 -33.81 18.77
C ARG A 63 18.73 -34.57 20.02
N SER A 64 19.62 -35.54 19.88
CA SER A 64 20.24 -36.21 21.02
C SER A 64 21.51 -35.46 21.40
N ILE A 65 21.53 -34.81 22.57
CA ILE A 65 22.64 -33.99 23.05
C ILE A 65 23.41 -34.73 24.14
N CYS A 66 24.73 -34.87 23.97
CA CYS A 66 25.60 -35.51 24.96
C CYS A 66 25.61 -34.72 26.28
N SER A 67 25.31 -35.38 27.40
CA SER A 67 25.26 -34.75 28.72
C SER A 67 26.66 -34.49 29.32
N ILE A 68 27.74 -34.98 28.69
CA ILE A 68 29.13 -34.79 29.13
C ILE A 68 29.77 -33.58 28.42
N CYS A 69 29.62 -33.49 27.09
CA CYS A 69 30.30 -32.47 26.27
C CYS A 69 29.37 -31.52 25.51
N GLY A 70 28.05 -31.70 25.56
CA GLY A 70 27.07 -30.85 24.87
C GLY A 70 26.99 -31.03 23.35
N ALA A 71 27.69 -32.01 22.76
CA ALA A 71 27.66 -32.26 21.33
C ALA A 71 26.29 -32.83 20.85
N ASP A 72 25.84 -32.42 19.66
CA ASP A 72 24.77 -33.12 18.93
C ASP A 72 25.31 -34.48 18.44
N ILE A 73 24.72 -35.55 18.97
CA ILE A 73 25.05 -36.95 18.71
C ILE A 73 23.86 -37.70 18.10
N THR A 74 22.92 -36.98 17.50
CA THR A 74 21.74 -37.55 16.82
C THR A 74 22.14 -38.61 15.80
N GLY A 75 21.64 -39.83 15.96
CA GLY A 75 22.00 -40.98 15.12
C GLY A 75 23.37 -41.62 15.41
N ALA A 76 24.17 -41.05 16.32
CA ALA A 76 25.53 -41.49 16.66
C ALA A 76 25.74 -41.69 18.18
N THR A 77 24.67 -41.89 18.95
CA THR A 77 24.71 -41.95 20.42
C THR A 77 25.67 -43.01 20.95
N PHE A 78 25.56 -44.26 20.49
CA PHE A 78 26.42 -45.37 20.93
C PHE A 78 27.92 -45.18 20.64
N PRO A 79 28.37 -44.89 19.38
CA PRO A 79 29.80 -44.71 19.11
C PRO A 79 30.39 -43.51 19.86
N HIS A 80 29.62 -42.44 20.08
CA HIS A 80 30.05 -41.30 20.89
C HIS A 80 30.16 -41.65 22.38
N SER A 81 29.13 -42.26 22.97
CA SER A 81 29.16 -42.76 24.35
C SER A 81 30.34 -43.69 24.62
N LYS A 82 30.70 -44.55 23.65
CA LYS A 82 31.86 -45.43 23.74
C LYS A 82 33.19 -44.66 23.84
N GLN A 83 33.32 -43.51 23.18
CA GLN A 83 34.53 -42.69 23.26
C GLN A 83 34.74 -42.14 24.67
N HIS A 84 33.69 -41.58 25.29
CA HIS A 84 33.75 -41.13 26.69
C HIS A 84 34.10 -42.27 27.67
N ILE A 85 33.46 -43.44 27.53
CA ILE A 85 33.77 -44.62 28.38
C ILE A 85 35.24 -45.05 28.23
N LEU A 86 35.79 -45.04 27.02
CA LEU A 86 37.20 -45.36 26.77
C LEU A 86 38.18 -44.30 27.30
N ALA A 87 37.74 -43.05 27.42
CA ALA A 87 38.49 -41.97 28.09
C ALA A 87 38.42 -42.05 29.63
N GLY A 88 37.61 -42.95 30.20
CA GLY A 88 37.36 -43.05 31.63
C GLY A 88 36.30 -42.08 32.15
N GLU A 89 35.53 -41.46 31.26
CA GLU A 89 34.44 -40.53 31.58
C GLU A 89 33.09 -41.26 31.68
N GLY A 90 32.06 -40.54 32.17
CA GLY A 90 30.68 -41.04 32.17
C GLY A 90 30.09 -41.12 30.77
N SER A 91 28.93 -41.76 30.64
CA SER A 91 28.16 -41.78 29.39
C SER A 91 26.69 -41.44 29.67
N GLY A 92 26.15 -40.50 28.90
CA GLY A 92 24.74 -40.14 28.93
C GLY A 92 24.41 -39.09 27.89
N TYR A 93 23.16 -39.07 27.45
CA TYR A 93 22.61 -38.04 26.57
C TYR A 93 21.15 -37.77 26.95
N HIS A 94 20.62 -36.64 26.50
CA HIS A 94 19.21 -36.29 26.60
C HIS A 94 18.69 -35.90 25.22
N SER A 95 17.37 -35.95 25.04
CA SER A 95 16.73 -35.45 23.81
C SER A 95 16.19 -34.03 24.03
N GLU A 96 16.41 -33.16 23.05
CA GLU A 96 15.79 -31.84 22.94
C GLU A 96 15.08 -31.73 21.59
N VAL A 97 13.97 -30.99 21.52
CA VAL A 97 13.31 -30.69 20.23
C VAL A 97 13.67 -29.26 19.81
N GLN A 98 14.54 -29.14 18.80
CA GLN A 98 15.03 -27.85 18.32
C GLN A 98 14.36 -27.43 17.01
N GLN A 99 14.17 -26.13 16.82
CA GLN A 99 13.69 -25.57 15.57
C GLN A 99 14.86 -25.45 14.58
N VAL A 100 14.74 -26.11 13.42
CA VAL A 100 15.78 -26.13 12.37
C VAL A 100 15.19 -25.56 11.08
N GLN A 101 15.91 -24.66 10.41
CA GLN A 101 15.51 -24.20 9.09
C GLN A 101 15.73 -25.35 8.08
N VAL A 102 14.66 -25.79 7.43
CA VAL A 102 14.67 -26.89 6.45
C VAL A 102 14.55 -26.41 5.01
N GLY A 103 14.29 -25.13 4.79
CA GLY A 103 14.30 -24.53 3.46
C GLY A 103 13.84 -23.06 3.45
N THR A 104 13.40 -22.62 2.27
CA THR A 104 12.71 -21.35 2.06
C THR A 104 11.43 -21.60 1.26
N ARG A 105 10.43 -20.73 1.44
CA ARG A 105 9.25 -20.64 0.57
C ARG A 105 9.20 -19.25 -0.04
N THR A 106 8.82 -19.15 -1.30
CA THR A 106 8.53 -17.87 -1.93
C THR A 106 7.08 -17.48 -1.67
N VAL A 107 6.84 -16.26 -1.23
CA VAL A 107 5.52 -15.63 -1.21
C VAL A 107 5.51 -14.54 -2.28
N THR A 108 4.47 -14.53 -3.11
CA THR A 108 4.25 -13.55 -4.17
C THR A 108 3.12 -12.62 -3.78
N HIS A 109 3.36 -11.32 -3.97
CA HIS A 109 2.40 -10.25 -3.76
C HIS A 109 2.10 -9.64 -5.13
N ASP A 110 0.85 -9.70 -5.55
CA ASP A 110 0.41 -9.10 -6.81
C ASP A 110 0.48 -7.57 -6.75
N GLU A 111 0.48 -6.93 -7.92
CA GLU A 111 0.41 -5.47 -8.00
C GLU A 111 -0.90 -4.95 -7.38
N VAL A 112 -0.82 -3.81 -6.70
CA VAL A 112 -1.98 -3.11 -6.17
C VAL A 112 -2.05 -1.75 -6.85
N GLY A 113 -3.23 -1.38 -7.30
CA GLY A 113 -3.47 -0.15 -8.02
C GLY A 113 -4.95 0.23 -8.01
N HIS A 114 -5.26 1.32 -8.72
CA HIS A 114 -6.61 1.82 -8.88
C HIS A 114 -6.86 2.35 -10.29
N TRP A 115 -8.14 2.52 -10.64
CA TRP A 115 -8.54 3.08 -11.92
C TRP A 115 -8.84 4.57 -11.77
N GLU A 116 -8.07 5.42 -12.44
CA GLU A 116 -8.39 6.84 -12.62
C GLU A 116 -9.05 7.09 -13.97
N THR A 117 -9.88 8.12 -14.04
CA THR A 117 -10.43 8.65 -15.30
C THR A 117 -9.64 9.89 -15.70
N VAL A 118 -8.96 9.82 -16.84
CA VAL A 118 -8.09 10.89 -17.36
C VAL A 118 -8.71 11.47 -18.63
N VAL A 119 -8.82 12.80 -18.70
CA VAL A 119 -9.20 13.53 -19.91
C VAL A 119 -8.05 13.43 -20.91
N THR A 120 -8.31 12.86 -22.10
CA THR A 120 -7.32 12.70 -23.18
C THR A 120 -7.45 13.73 -24.29
N GLY A 121 -8.55 14.48 -24.31
CA GLY A 121 -8.82 15.51 -25.30
C GLY A 121 -10.29 15.90 -25.27
N GLY A 122 -10.80 16.33 -26.42
CA GLY A 122 -12.21 16.60 -26.60
C GLY A 122 -12.52 17.02 -28.03
N HIS A 123 -13.80 17.15 -28.33
CA HIS A 123 -14.29 17.65 -29.61
C HIS A 123 -15.47 18.61 -29.40
N TRP A 124 -15.78 19.38 -30.43
CA TRP A 124 -16.99 20.19 -30.46
C TRP A 124 -18.12 19.38 -31.10
N GLU A 125 -19.25 19.26 -30.39
CA GLU A 125 -20.54 18.76 -30.91
C GLU A 125 -21.53 19.91 -31.10
#